data_AF-A0A380ZAV3-F1
#
_entry.id   AF-A0A380ZAV3-F1
#
_cell.length_a   1.000
_cell.length_b   1.000
_cell.length_c   1.000
_cell.angle_alpha   90.00
_cell.angle_beta   90.00
_cell.angle_gamma   90.00
#
_symmetry.space_group_name_H-M   'P 1'
#
loop_
_entity.id
_entity.type
_entity.pdbx_description
1 polymer ?
#
loop_
_entity_poly.entity_id
_entity_poly.type
_entity_poly.pdbx_seq_one_letter_code
_entity_poly.pdbx_strand_id
1 'polypeptide(L)'
;MKQFFFMLLLLGAVFVGCNDDVTPPIPVIKEFELTVLDKADVPISKAVVNVFMSHKPDVLVMSKNTDIFGKIHFLNLKPGSYIFTAMMGETEILKTDVVVGDDNALNVATMKAGNYEMTVADYTVIVKSDRGAAISGRKVDLLTKEEQVVYKSGLTDEKGETLFTKIPLDDYLIKVYDEMNEVAVQTEAVSVVEDVAKNTSNVEIVKLIHHSDIVITGFLVDPKGSDSPNPGTTSGGGFLHKGGYEYVQLLALKDINFDETPYCVITGMNATNPADKTYPAALDGWVESKGQNTKTTYQIDINSGSVKKGQFFYVGGASYMIASYYDDWGSPMIEKDRWWAYDFYKKRGSNDNGAAKGGSGIFNNLNSDKKTNVPDGIAVFKGVDIDKNTVPQDVVFYGGESPIRKEDRYLITDNDLYRTVNSKGEPQPYFGDGTNTWFAKQGHNDDGCYIMMGGEVTTTEWLKPRVGKLYKLNVKGGPESVSVSDIEAAEGVTVFVDK
;
A
#
# COMPACT_ATOMS: atom_id res chain seq x y z
N MET A 1 -67.25 15.08 18.33
CA MET A 1 -67.18 16.27 17.43
C MET A 1 -67.17 15.70 16.00
N LYS A 2 -68.01 16.12 15.04
CA LYS A 2 -68.24 17.47 14.47
C LYS A 2 -67.00 18.01 13.71
N GLN A 3 -67.08 18.64 12.52
CA GLN A 3 -68.11 18.82 11.45
C GLN A 3 -67.39 19.56 10.27
N PHE A 4 -67.77 19.56 8.98
CA PHE A 4 -68.79 18.86 8.16
C PHE A 4 -68.02 18.10 7.03
N PHE A 5 -68.23 18.07 5.69
CA PHE A 5 -69.19 18.48 4.62
C PHE A 5 -68.97 17.47 3.45
N PHE A 6 -69.82 17.23 2.43
CA PHE A 6 -71.28 17.16 2.26
C PHE A 6 -71.54 16.57 0.83
N MET A 7 -72.65 15.88 0.59
CA MET A 7 -72.94 15.17 -0.68
C MET A 7 -74.00 15.89 -1.54
N LEU A 8 -73.77 15.96 -2.85
CA LEU A 8 -74.72 16.42 -3.88
C LEU A 8 -74.35 15.73 -5.21
N LEU A 9 -75.24 15.43 -6.18
CA LEU A 9 -76.54 14.74 -6.17
C LEU A 9 -76.76 14.23 -7.62
N LEU A 10 -77.70 13.32 -7.87
CA LEU A 10 -78.06 12.82 -9.22
C LEU A 10 -78.58 14.00 -10.10
N LEU A 11 -78.69 13.97 -11.44
CA LEU A 11 -79.19 12.93 -12.35
C LEU A 11 -78.98 13.38 -13.83
N GLY A 12 -78.88 12.48 -14.82
CA GLY A 12 -78.89 12.85 -16.24
C GLY A 12 -78.86 11.65 -17.19
N ALA A 13 -79.85 11.52 -18.08
CA ALA A 13 -80.12 10.27 -18.81
C ALA A 13 -79.36 10.13 -20.15
N VAL A 14 -78.90 8.89 -20.38
CA VAL A 14 -78.83 8.15 -21.66
C VAL A 14 -78.77 8.94 -22.97
N PHE A 15 -77.66 8.78 -23.69
CA PHE A 15 -77.69 8.57 -25.15
C PHE A 15 -76.76 7.42 -25.53
N VAL A 16 -77.14 6.66 -26.57
CA VAL A 16 -76.33 5.55 -27.10
C VAL A 16 -75.32 6.08 -28.10
N GLY A 17 -74.04 5.78 -27.89
CA GLY A 17 -72.96 6.01 -28.84
C GLY A 17 -71.91 4.91 -28.70
N CYS A 18 -71.38 4.43 -29.82
CA CYS A 18 -70.31 3.43 -29.81
C CYS A 18 -68.98 4.12 -29.53
N ASN A 19 -68.52 4.09 -28.28
CA ASN A 19 -67.13 4.32 -27.94
C ASN A 19 -66.47 2.96 -27.68
N ASP A 20 -65.94 2.36 -28.75
CA ASP A 20 -64.85 1.39 -28.64
C ASP A 20 -63.57 2.15 -28.24
N ASP A 21 -63.55 2.69 -27.01
CA ASP A 21 -62.37 3.27 -26.37
C ASP A 21 -61.41 2.13 -25.97
N VAL A 22 -60.92 1.42 -26.99
CA VAL A 22 -59.73 0.59 -26.90
C VAL A 22 -58.56 1.54 -26.74
N THR A 23 -58.29 1.94 -25.49
CA THR A 23 -57.03 2.59 -25.12
C THR A 23 -55.91 1.69 -25.66
N PRO A 24 -55.13 2.13 -26.68
CA PRO A 24 -54.19 1.24 -27.33
C PRO A 24 -53.18 0.77 -26.27
N PRO A 25 -52.94 -0.54 -26.13
CA PRO A 25 -52.08 -1.05 -25.08
C PRO A 25 -50.72 -0.37 -25.19
N ILE A 26 -50.23 0.14 -24.05
CA ILE A 26 -48.93 0.82 -23.98
C ILE A 26 -47.91 -0.12 -24.61
N PRO A 27 -47.22 0.30 -25.70
CA PRO A 27 -46.42 -0.61 -26.50
C PRO A 27 -45.33 -1.21 -25.62
N VAL A 28 -45.43 -2.51 -25.35
CA VAL A 28 -44.59 -3.15 -24.34
C VAL A 28 -43.15 -3.14 -24.83
N ILE A 29 -42.34 -2.33 -24.15
CA ILE A 29 -40.91 -2.17 -24.39
C ILE A 29 -40.23 -3.50 -24.10
N LYS A 30 -39.53 -4.05 -25.10
CA LYS A 30 -38.74 -5.29 -24.97
C LYS A 30 -37.25 -5.01 -25.07
N GLU A 31 -36.51 -5.88 -24.41
CA GLU A 31 -35.06 -5.97 -24.50
C GLU A 31 -34.72 -7.15 -25.40
N PHE A 32 -33.63 -7.03 -26.16
CA PHE A 32 -33.08 -8.11 -26.98
C PHE A 32 -31.56 -8.12 -26.88
N GLU A 33 -30.98 -9.27 -26.52
CA GLU A 33 -29.53 -9.47 -26.50
C GLU A 33 -29.08 -10.22 -27.75
N LEU A 34 -28.10 -9.65 -28.45
CA LEU A 34 -27.42 -10.28 -29.57
C LEU A 34 -25.95 -10.54 -29.20
N THR A 35 -25.43 -11.71 -29.54
CA THR A 35 -23.99 -11.98 -29.69
C THR A 35 -23.65 -12.22 -31.16
N VAL A 36 -22.63 -11.54 -31.70
CA VAL A 36 -22.12 -11.73 -33.06
C VAL A 36 -20.75 -12.40 -33.02
N LEU A 37 -20.62 -13.55 -33.68
CA LEU A 37 -19.39 -14.34 -33.79
C LEU A 37 -18.91 -14.44 -35.24
N ASP A 38 -17.62 -14.68 -35.44
CA ASP A 38 -17.01 -14.97 -36.74
C ASP A 38 -17.08 -16.47 -37.08
N LYS A 39 -16.56 -16.88 -38.25
CA LYS A 39 -16.56 -18.29 -38.67
C LYS A 39 -15.85 -19.25 -37.69
N ALA A 40 -14.95 -18.75 -36.84
CA ALA A 40 -14.11 -19.49 -35.90
C ALA A 40 -14.56 -19.36 -34.43
N ASP A 41 -15.78 -18.86 -34.21
CA ASP A 41 -16.41 -18.61 -32.91
C ASP A 41 -15.69 -17.55 -32.05
N VAL A 42 -14.92 -16.66 -32.69
CA VAL A 42 -14.37 -15.45 -32.06
C VAL A 42 -15.45 -14.36 -32.07
N PRO A 43 -15.66 -13.62 -30.98
CA PRO A 43 -16.58 -12.49 -30.99
C PRO A 43 -16.15 -11.37 -31.95
N ILE A 44 -17.09 -10.86 -32.73
CA ILE A 44 -16.86 -9.73 -33.63
C ILE A 44 -17.12 -8.44 -32.86
N SER A 45 -16.05 -7.81 -32.40
CA SER A 45 -16.07 -6.49 -31.78
C SER A 45 -16.16 -5.36 -32.80
N LYS A 46 -16.67 -4.19 -32.37
CA LYS A 46 -16.77 -2.94 -33.14
C LYS A 46 -17.60 -3.00 -34.46
N ALA A 47 -18.27 -4.10 -34.76
CA ALA A 47 -19.23 -4.19 -35.87
C ALA A 47 -20.47 -3.33 -35.59
N VAL A 48 -20.90 -2.58 -36.61
CA VAL A 48 -22.15 -1.80 -36.56
C VAL A 48 -23.31 -2.72 -36.91
N VAL A 49 -24.20 -3.01 -35.96
CA VAL A 49 -25.41 -3.79 -36.23
C VAL A 49 -26.61 -2.86 -36.41
N ASN A 50 -27.28 -3.03 -37.54
CA ASN A 50 -28.44 -2.27 -37.95
C ASN A 50 -29.68 -3.16 -37.90
N VAL A 51 -30.75 -2.65 -37.29
CA VAL A 51 -32.04 -3.34 -37.15
C VAL A 51 -33.06 -2.67 -38.04
N PHE A 52 -33.68 -3.42 -38.96
CA PHE A 52 -34.71 -2.97 -39.89
C PHE A 52 -36.01 -3.75 -39.70
N MET A 53 -37.15 -3.21 -40.11
CA MET A 53 -38.42 -3.94 -40.10
C MET A 53 -38.48 -4.95 -41.26
N SER A 54 -38.69 -6.27 -41.03
CA SER A 54 -38.71 -7.25 -42.16
C SER A 54 -39.78 -6.93 -43.22
N HIS A 55 -40.90 -6.33 -42.81
CA HIS A 55 -41.99 -5.93 -43.71
C HIS A 55 -41.77 -4.58 -44.41
N LYS A 56 -40.72 -3.83 -44.05
CA LYS A 56 -40.28 -2.55 -44.64
C LYS A 56 -38.74 -2.44 -44.48
N PRO A 57 -37.96 -3.18 -45.28
CA PRO A 57 -36.52 -3.36 -45.06
C PRO A 57 -35.71 -2.06 -45.14
N ASP A 58 -36.23 -1.01 -45.79
CA ASP A 58 -35.58 0.30 -45.89
C ASP A 58 -35.73 1.15 -44.60
N VAL A 59 -36.54 0.71 -43.63
CA VAL A 59 -36.79 1.44 -42.39
C VAL A 59 -35.85 0.96 -41.29
N LEU A 60 -34.74 1.69 -41.11
CA LEU A 60 -33.85 1.55 -39.96
C LEU A 60 -34.60 1.90 -38.66
N VAL A 61 -34.56 0.98 -37.70
CA VAL A 61 -35.20 1.07 -36.38
C VAL A 61 -34.20 1.54 -35.34
N MET A 62 -33.01 0.94 -35.33
CA MET A 62 -31.86 1.39 -34.54
C MET A 62 -30.54 0.85 -35.11
N SER A 63 -29.44 1.47 -34.72
CA SER A 63 -28.08 1.06 -35.04
C SER A 63 -27.23 1.11 -33.77
N LYS A 64 -26.41 0.10 -33.51
CA LYS A 64 -25.54 0.02 -32.33
C LYS A 64 -24.33 -0.87 -32.59
N ASN A 65 -23.19 -0.54 -32.00
CA ASN A 65 -21.95 -1.31 -32.15
C ASN A 65 -21.92 -2.49 -31.17
N THR A 66 -21.34 -3.60 -31.59
CA THR A 66 -20.91 -4.72 -30.74
C THR A 66 -19.78 -4.30 -29.80
N ASP A 67 -19.87 -4.69 -28.53
CA ASP A 67 -18.75 -4.63 -27.57
C ASP A 67 -17.64 -5.65 -27.88
N ILE A 68 -16.65 -5.79 -27.01
CA ILE A 68 -15.52 -6.72 -27.22
C ILE A 68 -15.90 -8.20 -27.14
N PHE A 69 -17.05 -8.51 -26.53
CA PHE A 69 -17.66 -9.83 -26.46
C PHE A 69 -18.61 -10.10 -27.64
N GLY A 70 -18.60 -9.23 -28.65
CA GLY A 70 -19.51 -9.30 -29.79
C GLY A 70 -20.96 -9.00 -29.41
N LYS A 71 -21.21 -8.48 -28.20
CA LYS A 71 -22.55 -8.34 -27.64
C LYS A 71 -23.16 -6.99 -27.88
N ILE A 72 -24.49 -7.00 -28.02
CA ILE A 72 -25.33 -5.81 -28.13
C ILE A 72 -26.63 -6.04 -27.37
N HIS A 73 -26.91 -5.14 -26.43
CA HIS A 73 -28.24 -5.01 -25.84
C HIS A 73 -29.03 -3.94 -26.60
N PHE A 74 -30.11 -4.37 -27.27
CA PHE A 74 -31.11 -3.50 -27.88
C PHE A 74 -32.28 -3.30 -26.91
N LEU A 75 -32.69 -2.05 -26.72
CA LEU A 75 -33.81 -1.67 -25.85
C LEU A 75 -34.93 -1.06 -26.69
N ASN A 76 -36.17 -1.21 -26.24
CA ASN A 76 -37.38 -0.61 -26.84
C ASN A 76 -37.77 -1.18 -28.22
N LEU A 77 -37.31 -2.38 -28.57
CA LEU A 77 -37.90 -3.13 -29.68
C LEU A 77 -39.34 -3.55 -29.29
N LYS A 78 -40.21 -3.68 -30.30
CA LYS A 78 -41.57 -4.20 -30.14
C LYS A 78 -41.60 -5.66 -30.58
N PRO A 79 -42.55 -6.48 -30.10
CA PRO A 79 -42.76 -7.82 -30.66
C PRO A 79 -43.02 -7.76 -32.18
N GLY A 80 -42.34 -8.61 -32.95
CA GLY A 80 -42.42 -8.62 -34.42
C GLY A 80 -41.17 -9.14 -35.13
N SER A 81 -41.22 -9.15 -36.47
CA SER A 81 -40.12 -9.60 -37.34
C SER A 81 -39.24 -8.44 -37.82
N TYR A 82 -37.93 -8.61 -37.67
CA TYR A 82 -36.90 -7.64 -38.00
C TYR A 82 -35.79 -8.29 -38.84
N ILE A 83 -35.16 -7.52 -39.72
CA ILE A 83 -33.90 -7.90 -40.38
C ILE A 83 -32.77 -7.24 -39.60
N PHE A 84 -31.82 -8.06 -39.14
CA PHE A 84 -30.59 -7.59 -38.51
C PHE A 84 -29.45 -7.75 -39.54
N THR A 85 -28.67 -6.69 -39.76
CA THR A 85 -27.42 -6.76 -40.53
C THR A 85 -26.24 -6.31 -39.68
N ALA A 86 -25.08 -6.95 -39.82
CA ALA A 86 -23.84 -6.52 -39.17
C ALA A 86 -22.84 -6.04 -40.23
N MET A 87 -22.20 -4.90 -39.97
CA MET A 87 -21.27 -4.23 -40.87
C MET A 87 -19.90 -4.11 -40.20
N MET A 88 -18.82 -4.46 -40.92
CA MET A 88 -17.45 -4.08 -40.56
C MET A 88 -16.96 -3.04 -41.55
N GLY A 89 -16.83 -1.80 -41.10
CA GLY A 89 -16.69 -0.63 -41.97
C GLY A 89 -17.87 -0.56 -42.94
N GLU A 90 -17.58 -0.53 -44.24
CA GLU A 90 -18.59 -0.49 -45.31
C GLU A 90 -19.09 -1.89 -45.75
N THR A 91 -18.55 -2.98 -45.20
CA THR A 91 -18.83 -4.36 -45.64
C THR A 91 -19.92 -5.04 -44.80
N GLU A 92 -21.00 -5.51 -45.44
CA GLU A 92 -21.99 -6.40 -44.78
C GLU A 92 -21.36 -7.78 -44.56
N ILE A 93 -21.18 -8.17 -43.29
CA ILE A 93 -20.60 -9.45 -42.88
C ILE A 93 -21.66 -10.46 -42.42
N LEU A 94 -22.91 -10.02 -42.23
CA LEU A 94 -23.99 -10.86 -41.75
C LEU A 94 -25.34 -10.21 -42.04
N LYS A 95 -26.33 -11.04 -42.37
CA LYS A 95 -27.74 -10.65 -42.52
C LYS A 95 -28.65 -11.81 -42.13
N THR A 96 -29.64 -11.55 -41.28
CA THR A 96 -30.67 -12.55 -40.92
C THR A 96 -31.98 -11.87 -40.53
N ASP A 97 -33.10 -12.56 -40.74
CA ASP A 97 -34.34 -12.26 -40.03
C ASP A 97 -34.23 -12.71 -38.55
N VAL A 98 -34.97 -12.00 -37.69
CA VAL A 98 -35.08 -12.17 -36.25
C VAL A 98 -36.53 -11.96 -35.86
N VAL A 99 -37.03 -12.74 -34.89
CA VAL A 99 -38.33 -12.49 -34.27
C VAL A 99 -38.11 -12.04 -32.83
N VAL A 100 -38.56 -10.83 -32.52
CA VAL A 100 -38.66 -10.33 -31.14
C VAL A 100 -40.00 -10.81 -30.59
N GLY A 101 -39.96 -11.53 -29.47
CA GLY A 101 -41.13 -12.05 -28.78
C GLY A 101 -41.61 -11.19 -27.61
N ASP A 102 -42.78 -11.56 -27.07
CA ASP A 102 -43.35 -10.96 -25.87
C ASP A 102 -42.62 -11.31 -24.56
N ASP A 103 -41.75 -12.32 -24.58
CA ASP A 103 -40.92 -12.71 -23.43
C ASP A 103 -39.46 -12.29 -23.64
N ASN A 104 -38.92 -11.44 -22.75
CA ASN A 104 -37.52 -11.03 -22.79
C ASN A 104 -36.58 -12.24 -22.62
N ALA A 105 -36.98 -13.30 -21.90
CA ALA A 105 -36.15 -14.49 -21.70
C ALA A 105 -35.93 -15.30 -22.98
N LEU A 106 -36.74 -15.07 -24.03
CA LEU A 106 -36.60 -15.66 -25.36
C LEU A 106 -35.92 -14.71 -26.37
N ASN A 107 -35.72 -13.45 -26.01
CA ASN A 107 -35.12 -12.42 -26.86
C ASN A 107 -33.58 -12.41 -26.76
N VAL A 108 -32.97 -13.59 -26.91
CA VAL A 108 -31.51 -13.77 -26.89
C VAL A 108 -31.10 -14.57 -28.13
N ALA A 109 -30.17 -14.03 -28.92
CA ALA A 109 -29.67 -14.68 -30.13
C ALA A 109 -28.14 -14.66 -30.23
N THR A 110 -27.58 -15.70 -30.83
CA THR A 110 -26.19 -15.73 -31.31
C THR A 110 -26.20 -15.91 -32.82
N MET A 111 -25.44 -15.09 -33.54
CA MET A 111 -25.33 -15.12 -34.99
C MET A 111 -23.86 -15.30 -35.42
N LYS A 112 -23.63 -15.96 -36.56
CA LYS A 112 -22.28 -16.34 -37.01
C LYS A 112 -22.01 -15.86 -38.44
N ALA A 113 -21.07 -14.92 -38.58
CA ALA A 113 -20.64 -14.34 -39.85
C ALA A 113 -19.70 -15.30 -40.61
N GLY A 114 -20.28 -16.25 -41.37
CA GLY A 114 -19.53 -17.32 -42.03
C GLY A 114 -18.53 -16.88 -43.12
N ASN A 115 -18.63 -15.63 -43.61
CA ASN A 115 -17.71 -15.01 -44.57
C ASN A 115 -16.69 -14.06 -43.92
N TYR A 116 -16.70 -13.89 -42.60
CA TYR A 116 -15.78 -13.03 -41.87
C TYR A 116 -14.90 -13.83 -40.90
N GLU A 117 -13.74 -13.28 -40.59
CA GLU A 117 -12.77 -13.78 -39.62
C GLU A 117 -12.20 -12.55 -38.89
N MET A 118 -12.29 -12.53 -37.56
CA MET A 118 -11.81 -11.40 -36.78
C MET A 118 -10.28 -11.45 -36.70
N THR A 119 -9.61 -10.32 -36.95
CA THR A 119 -8.17 -10.24 -36.70
C THR A 119 -7.92 -10.37 -35.20
N VAL A 120 -7.23 -11.44 -34.83
CA VAL A 120 -6.83 -11.73 -33.44
C VAL A 120 -5.34 -11.99 -33.37
N ALA A 121 -4.78 -11.76 -32.19
CA ALA A 121 -3.43 -12.20 -31.85
C ALA A 121 -3.41 -12.85 -30.46
N ASP A 122 -2.35 -13.60 -30.18
CA ASP A 122 -2.10 -14.10 -28.82
C ASP A 122 -1.30 -13.05 -28.03
N TYR A 123 -1.46 -13.04 -26.71
CA TYR A 123 -0.81 -12.10 -25.79
C TYR A 123 -0.24 -12.81 -24.56
N THR A 124 1.03 -12.57 -24.23
CA THR A 124 1.72 -13.19 -23.09
C THR A 124 1.90 -12.19 -21.95
N VAL A 125 1.64 -12.59 -20.71
CA VAL A 125 2.01 -11.83 -19.52
C VAL A 125 3.02 -12.63 -18.72
N ILE A 126 4.17 -12.03 -18.41
CA ILE A 126 5.24 -12.65 -17.63
C ILE A 126 5.36 -11.94 -16.29
N VAL A 127 4.98 -12.59 -15.20
CA VAL A 127 5.01 -12.05 -13.85
C VAL A 127 6.26 -12.51 -13.12
N LYS A 128 7.07 -11.54 -12.67
CA LYS A 128 8.33 -11.77 -11.96
C LYS A 128 8.39 -10.96 -10.67
N SER A 129 9.25 -11.36 -9.75
CA SER A 129 9.64 -10.49 -8.64
C SER A 129 10.63 -9.43 -9.11
N ASP A 130 10.78 -8.40 -8.29
CA ASP A 130 11.88 -7.42 -8.29
C ASP A 130 13.31 -8.03 -8.14
N ARG A 131 13.41 -9.33 -7.89
CA ARG A 131 14.67 -10.11 -7.94
C ARG A 131 14.80 -10.94 -9.22
N GLY A 132 13.94 -10.69 -10.22
CA GLY A 132 13.90 -11.37 -11.52
C GLY A 132 13.35 -12.80 -11.49
N ALA A 133 12.91 -13.30 -10.33
CA ALA A 133 12.43 -14.67 -10.19
C ALA A 133 10.97 -14.82 -10.69
N ALA A 134 10.67 -15.95 -11.31
CA ALA A 134 9.32 -16.32 -11.72
C ALA A 134 8.32 -16.31 -10.55
N ILE A 135 7.10 -15.80 -10.77
CA ILE A 135 6.00 -15.92 -9.79
C ILE A 135 4.90 -16.79 -10.39
N SER A 136 4.86 -18.06 -9.98
CA SER A 136 3.89 -19.07 -10.40
C SER A 136 2.57 -19.02 -9.63
N GLY A 137 1.49 -19.53 -10.22
CA GLY A 137 0.17 -19.68 -9.58
C GLY A 137 -0.57 -18.36 -9.35
N ARG A 138 -0.11 -17.27 -9.97
CA ARG A 138 -0.65 -15.92 -9.76
C ARG A 138 -1.73 -15.61 -10.78
N LYS A 139 -2.86 -15.11 -10.31
CA LYS A 139 -3.98 -14.70 -11.15
C LYS A 139 -3.63 -13.43 -11.92
N VAL A 140 -3.94 -13.48 -13.21
CA VAL A 140 -3.86 -12.37 -14.14
C VAL A 140 -5.20 -12.29 -14.86
N ASP A 141 -5.84 -11.12 -14.81
CA ASP A 141 -7.00 -10.80 -15.63
C ASP A 141 -6.58 -9.86 -16.76
N LEU A 142 -7.08 -10.13 -17.97
CA LEU A 142 -7.09 -9.21 -19.10
C LEU A 142 -8.50 -8.61 -19.21
N LEU A 143 -8.63 -7.29 -19.15
CA LEU A 143 -9.91 -6.58 -19.05
C LEU A 143 -10.07 -5.53 -20.16
N THR A 144 -11.30 -5.17 -20.51
CA THR A 144 -11.57 -4.01 -21.37
C THR A 144 -11.01 -2.73 -20.76
N LYS A 145 -10.43 -1.84 -21.58
CA LYS A 145 -9.82 -0.60 -21.06
C LYS A 145 -10.82 0.42 -20.55
N GLU A 146 -11.99 0.54 -21.19
CA GLU A 146 -13.01 1.53 -20.82
C GLU A 146 -13.89 1.04 -19.65
N GLU A 147 -14.53 -0.13 -19.79
CA GLU A 147 -15.49 -0.64 -18.81
C GLU A 147 -14.86 -1.52 -17.70
N GLN A 148 -13.60 -1.93 -17.85
CA GLN A 148 -12.88 -2.83 -16.94
C GLN A 148 -13.58 -4.19 -16.70
N VAL A 149 -14.30 -4.69 -17.71
CA VAL A 149 -14.91 -6.02 -17.70
C VAL A 149 -13.83 -7.05 -18.04
N VAL A 150 -13.72 -8.12 -17.24
CA VAL A 150 -12.75 -9.20 -17.47
C VAL A 150 -13.08 -9.92 -18.78
N TYR A 151 -12.14 -9.86 -19.74
CA TYR A 151 -12.22 -10.55 -21.02
C TYR A 151 -11.72 -12.00 -20.92
N LYS A 152 -10.58 -12.20 -20.23
CA LYS A 152 -10.03 -13.52 -19.88
C LYS A 152 -9.31 -13.46 -18.53
N SER A 153 -9.27 -14.60 -17.86
CA SER A 153 -8.45 -14.84 -16.65
C SER A 153 -7.48 -15.99 -16.89
N GLY A 154 -6.32 -15.93 -16.25
CA GLY A 154 -5.30 -16.99 -16.26
C GLY A 154 -4.57 -17.09 -14.93
N LEU A 155 -3.86 -18.20 -14.74
CA LEU A 155 -2.86 -18.37 -13.67
C LEU A 155 -1.49 -18.51 -14.33
N THR A 156 -0.46 -17.92 -13.74
CA THR A 156 0.92 -18.06 -14.23
C THR A 156 1.51 -19.45 -14.00
N ASP A 157 2.34 -19.91 -14.94
CA ASP A 157 3.06 -21.19 -14.87
C ASP A 157 4.33 -21.12 -13.98
N GLU A 158 5.14 -22.19 -13.97
CA GLU A 158 6.40 -22.27 -13.21
C GLU A 158 7.45 -21.22 -13.61
N LYS A 159 7.33 -20.56 -14.77
CA LYS A 159 8.19 -19.46 -15.22
C LYS A 159 7.58 -18.09 -14.95
N GLY A 160 6.36 -18.03 -14.41
CA GLY A 160 5.58 -16.81 -14.28
C GLY A 160 4.82 -16.42 -15.55
N GLU A 161 4.73 -17.29 -16.56
CA GLU A 161 4.11 -16.99 -17.86
C GLU A 161 2.61 -17.36 -17.85
N THR A 162 1.76 -16.51 -18.44
CA THR A 162 0.38 -16.85 -18.81
C THR A 162 0.08 -16.35 -20.22
N LEU A 163 -0.59 -17.19 -21.02
CA LEU A 163 -0.87 -16.94 -22.44
C LEU A 163 -2.36 -16.78 -22.68
N PHE A 164 -2.76 -15.59 -23.14
CA PHE A 164 -4.12 -15.29 -23.57
C PHE A 164 -4.21 -15.46 -25.09
N THR A 165 -4.90 -16.50 -25.55
CA THR A 165 -5.02 -16.82 -26.98
C THR A 165 -6.27 -16.25 -27.65
N LYS A 166 -6.18 -15.96 -28.95
CA LYS A 166 -7.24 -15.39 -29.80
C LYS A 166 -7.87 -14.11 -29.22
N ILE A 167 -7.07 -13.07 -29.06
CA ILE A 167 -7.49 -11.77 -28.51
C ILE A 167 -7.76 -10.79 -29.66
N PRO A 168 -8.97 -10.21 -29.79
CA PRO A 168 -9.26 -9.15 -30.75
C PRO A 168 -8.32 -7.95 -30.57
N LEU A 169 -7.93 -7.32 -31.68
CA LEU A 169 -7.02 -6.18 -31.63
C LEU A 169 -7.68 -4.96 -30.98
N ASP A 170 -7.23 -4.63 -29.78
CA ASP A 170 -7.75 -3.51 -29.00
C ASP A 170 -6.77 -3.06 -27.90
N ASP A 171 -7.12 -1.98 -27.21
CA ASP A 171 -6.50 -1.64 -25.95
C ASP A 171 -7.19 -2.34 -24.76
N TYR A 172 -6.38 -2.88 -23.85
CA TYR A 172 -6.82 -3.63 -22.66
C TYR A 172 -6.12 -3.11 -21.40
N LEU A 173 -6.59 -3.58 -20.24
CA LEU A 173 -5.85 -3.55 -18.98
C LEU A 173 -5.43 -4.97 -18.59
N ILE A 174 -4.21 -5.11 -18.07
CA ILE A 174 -3.78 -6.29 -17.32
C ILE A 174 -3.92 -5.96 -15.84
N LYS A 175 -4.50 -6.85 -15.04
CA LYS A 175 -4.44 -6.82 -13.57
C LYS A 175 -3.77 -8.08 -13.06
N VAL A 176 -2.69 -7.91 -12.29
CA VAL A 176 -2.01 -9.00 -11.57
C VAL A 176 -2.39 -8.91 -10.09
N TYR A 177 -2.71 -10.05 -9.50
CA TYR A 177 -3.26 -10.14 -8.14
C TYR A 177 -2.19 -10.41 -7.07
N ASP A 178 -2.61 -10.49 -5.81
CA ASP A 178 -1.82 -10.95 -4.65
C ASP A 178 -1.72 -12.49 -4.60
N GLU A 179 -1.01 -13.06 -3.61
CA GLU A 179 -0.84 -14.52 -3.50
C GLU A 179 -2.12 -15.28 -3.16
N MET A 180 -3.11 -14.60 -2.57
CA MET A 180 -4.45 -15.14 -2.35
C MET A 180 -5.31 -15.09 -3.62
N ASN A 181 -4.87 -14.35 -4.64
CA ASN A 181 -5.56 -14.08 -5.90
C ASN A 181 -6.87 -13.27 -5.73
N GLU A 182 -6.97 -12.48 -4.66
CA GLU A 182 -8.15 -11.69 -4.27
C GLU A 182 -7.99 -10.19 -4.59
N VAL A 183 -6.82 -9.61 -4.31
CA VAL A 183 -6.55 -8.16 -4.46
C VAL A 183 -5.63 -7.90 -5.64
N ALA A 184 -5.98 -6.97 -6.53
CA ALA A 184 -5.10 -6.53 -7.62
C ALA A 184 -3.95 -5.68 -7.07
N VAL A 185 -2.71 -6.14 -7.20
CA VAL A 185 -1.49 -5.44 -6.72
C VAL A 185 -0.82 -4.59 -7.79
N GLN A 186 -1.05 -4.91 -9.07
CA GLN A 186 -0.47 -4.18 -10.19
C GLN A 186 -1.48 -4.10 -11.35
N THR A 187 -1.55 -2.95 -12.02
CA THR A 187 -2.37 -2.73 -13.22
C THR A 187 -1.55 -2.08 -14.32
N GLU A 188 -1.62 -2.61 -15.54
CA GLU A 188 -0.88 -2.12 -16.71
C GLU A 188 -1.85 -1.90 -17.88
N ALA A 189 -1.66 -0.85 -18.67
CA ALA A 189 -2.44 -0.61 -19.89
C ALA A 189 -1.66 -1.05 -21.12
N VAL A 190 -2.26 -1.91 -21.95
CA VAL A 190 -1.60 -2.57 -23.08
C VAL A 190 -2.44 -2.49 -24.34
N SER A 191 -1.82 -2.71 -25.50
CA SER A 191 -2.49 -2.85 -26.80
C SER A 191 -2.16 -4.22 -27.39
N VAL A 192 -3.17 -4.94 -27.85
CA VAL A 192 -3.01 -6.19 -28.63
C VAL A 192 -2.93 -5.81 -30.10
N VAL A 193 -1.84 -6.15 -30.78
CA VAL A 193 -1.57 -5.78 -32.18
C VAL A 193 -1.25 -7.00 -33.06
N GLU A 194 -1.30 -6.83 -34.38
CA GLU A 194 -0.93 -7.88 -35.36
C GLU A 194 0.53 -8.35 -35.22
N ASP A 195 1.42 -7.45 -34.81
CA ASP A 195 2.82 -7.74 -34.57
C ASP A 195 2.99 -8.46 -33.21
N VAL A 196 2.83 -9.79 -33.24
CA VAL A 196 2.90 -10.66 -32.06
C VAL A 196 4.18 -10.51 -31.23
N ALA A 197 5.28 -10.01 -31.81
CA ALA A 197 6.51 -9.73 -31.07
C ALA A 197 6.39 -8.56 -30.08
N LYS A 198 5.31 -7.77 -30.17
CA LYS A 198 4.95 -6.69 -29.22
C LYS A 198 3.91 -7.11 -28.18
N ASN A 199 3.26 -8.25 -28.36
CA ASN A 199 2.17 -8.72 -27.49
C ASN A 199 2.72 -9.45 -26.25
N THR A 200 3.61 -8.79 -25.49
CA THR A 200 4.19 -9.36 -24.27
C THR A 200 4.55 -8.29 -23.24
N SER A 201 3.91 -8.33 -22.07
CA SER A 201 4.28 -7.51 -20.91
C SER A 201 5.12 -8.31 -19.90
N ASN A 202 6.11 -7.64 -19.31
CA ASN A 202 6.88 -8.15 -18.16
C ASN A 202 6.43 -7.36 -16.93
N VAL A 203 5.59 -7.97 -16.09
CA VAL A 203 5.03 -7.34 -14.90
C VAL A 203 5.91 -7.67 -13.70
N GLU A 204 6.53 -6.65 -13.10
CA GLU A 204 7.35 -6.79 -11.91
C GLU A 204 6.53 -6.57 -10.63
N ILE A 205 6.59 -7.53 -9.71
CA ILE A 205 5.97 -7.46 -8.39
C ILE A 205 7.07 -7.22 -7.36
N VAL A 206 7.10 -6.00 -6.82
CA VAL A 206 8.04 -5.59 -5.77
C VAL A 206 7.59 -6.17 -4.42
N LYS A 207 8.11 -7.34 -4.04
CA LYS A 207 7.76 -7.97 -2.76
C LYS A 207 8.76 -7.57 -1.68
N LEU A 208 8.35 -6.62 -0.83
CA LEU A 208 9.15 -6.03 0.26
C LEU A 208 9.25 -6.97 1.47
N ILE A 209 9.83 -8.14 1.25
CA ILE A 209 10.03 -9.20 2.24
C ILE A 209 10.95 -8.71 3.36
N HIS A 210 10.61 -9.06 4.61
CA HIS A 210 11.47 -8.87 5.78
C HIS A 210 11.53 -10.16 6.62
N HIS A 211 12.46 -10.22 7.58
CA HIS A 211 12.65 -11.37 8.49
C HIS A 211 12.55 -10.96 9.97
N SER A 212 11.86 -9.85 10.21
CA SER A 212 11.72 -9.15 11.49
C SER A 212 10.59 -9.73 12.35
N ASP A 213 10.88 -10.07 13.60
CA ASP A 213 9.85 -10.33 14.62
C ASP A 213 9.24 -9.03 15.20
N ILE A 214 9.96 -7.90 15.07
CA ILE A 214 9.65 -6.56 15.56
C ILE A 214 10.10 -5.55 14.49
N VAL A 215 9.35 -4.46 14.26
CA VAL A 215 9.73 -3.35 13.36
C VAL A 215 9.67 -1.98 14.02
N ILE A 216 10.47 -1.04 13.52
CA ILE A 216 10.56 0.36 13.95
C ILE A 216 9.47 1.19 13.27
N THR A 217 8.58 1.81 14.07
CA THR A 217 7.42 2.59 13.59
C THR A 217 7.51 4.08 13.93
N GLY A 218 8.48 4.49 14.74
CA GLY A 218 8.87 5.88 14.89
C GLY A 218 9.81 6.10 16.07
N PHE A 219 10.26 7.32 16.28
CA PHE A 219 11.24 7.66 17.31
C PHE A 219 11.25 9.15 17.65
N LEU A 220 11.57 9.47 18.92
CA LEU A 220 11.80 10.84 19.38
C LEU A 220 13.29 11.04 19.64
N VAL A 221 13.94 11.84 18.78
CA VAL A 221 15.39 12.06 18.74
C VAL A 221 15.84 13.42 19.29
N ASP A 222 14.92 14.37 19.39
CA ASP A 222 15.20 15.76 19.74
C ASP A 222 13.98 16.34 20.50
N PRO A 223 13.78 15.91 21.76
CA PRO A 223 12.66 16.33 22.59
C PRO A 223 12.78 17.81 22.96
N LYS A 224 11.65 18.46 23.27
CA LYS A 224 11.67 19.86 23.68
C LYS A 224 12.39 20.02 25.02
N GLY A 225 13.36 20.95 25.09
CA GLY A 225 14.06 21.35 26.29
C GLY A 225 15.39 20.62 26.56
N SER A 226 15.36 19.30 26.74
CA SER A 226 16.57 18.50 27.07
C SER A 226 16.35 17.02 26.81
N ASP A 227 17.29 16.35 26.15
CA ASP A 227 17.24 14.90 25.87
C ASP A 227 17.33 14.04 27.14
N SER A 228 18.30 14.34 28.01
CA SER A 228 18.63 13.55 29.20
C SER A 228 18.83 14.42 30.45
N PRO A 229 17.76 14.90 31.11
CA PRO A 229 17.89 15.51 32.43
C PRO A 229 18.27 14.46 33.48
N ASN A 230 19.04 14.88 34.49
CA ASN A 230 19.41 14.01 35.62
C ASN A 230 18.15 13.63 36.42
N PRO A 231 17.82 12.33 36.59
CA PRO A 231 16.66 11.93 37.39
C PRO A 231 16.70 12.54 38.79
N GLY A 232 15.70 13.36 39.13
CA GLY A 232 15.57 14.08 40.40
C GLY A 232 15.84 15.60 40.35
N THR A 233 16.31 16.18 39.24
CA THR A 233 16.43 17.65 39.10
C THR A 233 15.11 18.29 38.67
N THR A 234 14.99 19.61 38.80
CA THR A 234 13.83 20.40 38.36
C THR A 234 14.20 21.45 37.31
N SER A 235 13.25 21.80 36.45
CA SER A 235 13.34 22.99 35.56
C SER A 235 11.94 23.56 35.23
N GLY A 236 11.87 24.61 34.41
CA GLY A 236 10.64 25.37 34.17
C GLY A 236 10.07 25.95 35.47
N GLY A 237 8.75 26.02 35.59
CA GLY A 237 8.03 26.39 36.81
C GLY A 237 8.17 25.43 37.99
N GLY A 238 8.87 24.29 37.81
CA GLY A 238 9.14 23.32 38.88
C GLY A 238 9.02 21.85 38.47
N PHE A 239 8.91 21.55 37.17
CA PHE A 239 8.76 20.18 36.67
C PHE A 239 9.89 19.28 37.16
N LEU A 240 9.56 18.15 37.81
CA LEU A 240 10.51 17.17 38.35
C LEU A 240 10.86 16.10 37.31
N HIS A 241 12.12 16.07 36.89
CA HIS A 241 12.60 15.16 35.85
C HIS A 241 12.74 13.71 36.36
N LYS A 242 12.12 12.78 35.64
CA LYS A 242 12.19 11.33 35.88
C LYS A 242 13.38 10.66 35.17
N GLY A 243 13.95 11.31 34.17
CA GLY A 243 15.06 10.83 33.33
C GLY A 243 14.87 11.25 31.87
N GLY A 244 15.60 10.61 30.96
CA GLY A 244 15.59 10.93 29.53
C GLY A 244 14.23 10.79 28.84
N TYR A 245 14.04 11.55 27.77
CA TYR A 245 12.79 11.65 27.00
C TYR A 245 12.83 11.00 25.62
N GLU A 246 14.00 10.65 25.11
CA GLU A 246 14.15 9.97 23.84
C GLU A 246 13.70 8.51 23.90
N TYR A 247 13.16 8.00 22.79
CA TYR A 247 12.73 6.61 22.65
C TYR A 247 12.57 6.18 21.19
N VAL A 248 12.50 4.87 20.99
CA VAL A 248 12.02 4.22 19.77
C VAL A 248 10.64 3.61 20.05
N GLN A 249 9.68 3.86 19.16
CA GLN A 249 8.42 3.14 19.08
C GLN A 249 8.60 1.94 18.14
N LEU A 250 8.14 0.78 18.62
CA LEU A 250 8.24 -0.51 17.98
C LEU A 250 6.85 -1.15 17.86
N LEU A 251 6.68 -1.98 16.84
CA LEU A 251 5.48 -2.78 16.59
C LEU A 251 5.87 -4.25 16.54
N ALA A 252 5.21 -5.08 17.35
CA ALA A 252 5.47 -6.52 17.40
C ALA A 252 4.68 -7.24 16.30
N LEU A 253 5.35 -8.01 15.44
CA LEU A 253 4.73 -8.73 14.32
C LEU A 253 4.26 -10.14 14.70
N LYS A 254 4.42 -10.51 15.97
CA LYS A 254 3.87 -11.72 16.61
C LYS A 254 3.77 -11.53 18.12
N ASP A 255 3.20 -12.50 18.82
CA ASP A 255 3.32 -12.61 20.27
C ASP A 255 4.77 -12.92 20.68
N ILE A 256 5.32 -12.15 21.62
CA ILE A 256 6.69 -12.29 22.10
C ILE A 256 6.69 -12.32 23.63
N ASN A 257 7.33 -13.35 24.20
CA ASN A 257 7.77 -13.36 25.60
C ASN A 257 9.27 -13.04 25.64
N PHE A 258 9.65 -11.93 26.26
CA PHE A 258 11.04 -11.47 26.34
C PHE A 258 11.87 -12.24 27.37
N ASP A 259 11.24 -12.91 28.34
CA ASP A 259 11.90 -13.85 29.25
C ASP A 259 12.31 -15.16 28.52
N GLU A 260 11.69 -15.47 27.38
CA GLU A 260 12.01 -16.65 26.53
C GLU A 260 12.88 -16.29 25.31
N THR A 261 12.60 -15.15 24.68
CA THR A 261 13.33 -14.63 23.51
C THR A 261 13.68 -13.17 23.77
N PRO A 262 14.88 -12.87 24.31
CA PRO A 262 15.31 -11.50 24.53
C PRO A 262 15.68 -10.80 23.21
N TYR A 263 15.64 -9.47 23.20
CA TYR A 263 16.01 -8.59 22.08
C TYR A 263 16.80 -7.40 22.62
N CYS A 264 17.45 -6.62 21.75
CA CYS A 264 17.91 -5.28 22.12
C CYS A 264 17.68 -4.25 21.00
N VAL A 265 17.55 -2.99 21.40
CA VAL A 265 17.65 -1.84 20.50
C VAL A 265 19.05 -1.26 20.61
N ILE A 266 19.66 -0.92 19.48
CA ILE A 266 20.92 -0.18 19.43
C ILE A 266 20.71 1.10 18.62
N THR A 267 21.08 2.24 19.21
CA THR A 267 21.21 3.51 18.50
C THR A 267 22.66 3.70 18.04
N GLY A 268 22.85 4.29 16.86
CA GLY A 268 24.16 4.58 16.26
C GLY A 268 24.27 6.06 15.92
N MET A 269 25.19 6.75 16.57
CA MET A 269 25.53 8.16 16.42
C MET A 269 26.74 8.33 15.51
N ASN A 270 26.53 8.91 14.33
CA ASN A 270 27.61 9.25 13.41
C ASN A 270 28.17 10.65 13.68
N ALA A 271 29.28 10.98 13.01
CA ALA A 271 29.90 12.29 13.15
C ALA A 271 28.97 13.40 12.64
N THR A 272 28.88 14.51 13.36
CA THR A 272 28.12 15.71 12.94
C THR A 272 28.77 16.46 11.76
N ASN A 273 29.85 15.91 11.19
CA ASN A 273 30.54 16.34 9.97
C ASN A 273 31.42 15.18 9.45
N PRO A 274 31.32 14.75 8.17
CA PRO A 274 32.20 13.70 7.60
C PRO A 274 33.71 13.99 7.74
N ALA A 275 34.09 15.27 7.72
CA ALA A 275 35.48 15.70 7.86
C ALA A 275 36.00 15.62 9.32
N ASP A 276 35.12 15.45 10.31
CA ASP A 276 35.54 15.31 11.71
C ASP A 276 36.06 13.89 11.98
N LYS A 277 37.36 13.81 12.28
CA LYS A 277 38.07 12.57 12.62
C LYS A 277 38.30 12.42 14.13
N THR A 278 37.68 13.26 14.96
CA THR A 278 37.66 13.13 16.42
C THR A 278 36.52 12.24 16.90
N TYR A 279 35.42 12.15 16.14
CA TYR A 279 34.47 11.05 16.24
C TYR A 279 35.15 9.74 15.78
N PRO A 280 35.15 8.68 16.62
CA PRO A 280 35.67 7.38 16.21
C PRO A 280 34.76 6.79 15.13
N ALA A 281 35.35 6.22 14.09
CA ALA A 281 34.63 5.54 13.03
C ALA A 281 34.01 4.24 13.57
N ALA A 282 32.82 3.87 13.09
CA ALA A 282 32.10 2.66 13.50
C ALA A 282 32.68 1.40 12.82
N LEU A 283 33.95 1.10 13.09
CA LEU A 283 34.70 -0.01 12.48
C LEU A 283 34.18 -1.38 12.92
N ASP A 284 33.68 -1.48 14.14
CA ASP A 284 32.90 -2.63 14.62
C ASP A 284 31.38 -2.37 14.60
N GLY A 285 30.94 -1.37 13.83
CA GLY A 285 29.53 -1.10 13.49
C GLY A 285 28.65 -0.88 14.72
N TRP A 286 27.57 -1.66 14.82
CA TRP A 286 26.58 -1.59 15.92
C TRP A 286 27.15 -1.90 17.32
N VAL A 287 28.41 -2.34 17.43
CA VAL A 287 29.07 -2.62 18.72
C VAL A 287 30.36 -1.81 18.94
N GLU A 288 30.57 -0.72 18.20
CA GLU A 288 31.77 0.14 18.34
C GLU A 288 32.04 0.57 19.80
N SER A 289 31.02 0.99 20.56
CA SER A 289 31.19 1.40 21.96
C SER A 289 31.46 0.25 22.96
N LYS A 290 31.48 -1.02 22.53
CA LYS A 290 31.55 -2.19 23.43
C LYS A 290 32.93 -2.29 24.09
N GLY A 291 32.99 -2.19 25.42
CA GLY A 291 34.25 -2.09 26.16
C GLY A 291 34.90 -0.69 26.13
N GLN A 292 34.30 0.27 25.43
CA GLN A 292 34.87 1.61 25.22
C GLN A 292 34.12 2.69 26.02
N ASN A 293 34.76 3.82 26.31
CA ASN A 293 34.09 5.01 26.87
C ASN A 293 33.70 6.04 25.78
N THR A 294 33.27 5.53 24.62
CA THR A 294 32.76 6.29 23.48
C THR A 294 31.23 6.34 23.49
N LYS A 295 30.65 7.30 22.74
CA LYS A 295 29.19 7.51 22.70
C LYS A 295 28.52 6.99 21.43
N THR A 296 29.30 6.59 20.41
CA THR A 296 28.89 6.19 19.05
C THR A 296 27.69 5.26 19.06
N THR A 297 27.81 4.06 19.62
CA THR A 297 26.66 3.16 19.82
C THR A 297 26.14 3.20 21.25
N TYR A 298 24.84 2.94 21.43
CA TYR A 298 24.24 2.71 22.75
C TYR A 298 23.17 1.62 22.70
N GLN A 299 23.33 0.56 23.50
CA GLN A 299 22.45 -0.60 23.54
C GLN A 299 21.49 -0.58 24.74
N ILE A 300 20.21 -0.92 24.50
CA ILE A 300 19.19 -1.14 25.53
C ILE A 300 18.58 -2.54 25.32
N ASP A 301 18.69 -3.40 26.34
CA ASP A 301 18.19 -4.78 26.29
C ASP A 301 16.72 -4.90 26.74
N ILE A 302 16.05 -5.89 26.17
CA ILE A 302 14.64 -6.26 26.39
C ILE A 302 14.62 -7.74 26.82
N ASN A 303 14.77 -7.98 28.13
CA ASN A 303 15.06 -9.31 28.70
C ASN A 303 13.92 -9.90 29.56
N SER A 304 12.78 -9.22 29.66
CA SER A 304 11.61 -9.69 30.43
C SER A 304 10.33 -8.94 30.08
N GLY A 305 9.18 -9.56 30.36
CA GLY A 305 7.85 -9.08 29.98
C GLY A 305 7.38 -9.64 28.64
N SER A 306 6.27 -9.12 28.09
CA SER A 306 5.70 -9.65 26.85
C SER A 306 4.90 -8.61 26.07
N VAL A 307 4.82 -8.80 24.76
CA VAL A 307 3.97 -8.01 23.84
C VAL A 307 3.17 -8.93 22.91
N LYS A 308 2.07 -8.41 22.38
CA LYS A 308 1.14 -9.10 21.48
C LYS A 308 1.34 -8.71 20.02
N LYS A 309 0.97 -9.61 19.10
CA LYS A 309 0.93 -9.31 17.66
C LYS A 309 0.10 -8.05 17.39
N GLY A 310 0.66 -7.10 16.64
CA GLY A 310 0.03 -5.81 16.35
C GLY A 310 0.06 -4.79 17.48
N GLN A 311 0.77 -5.04 18.59
CA GLN A 311 0.86 -4.12 19.72
C GLN A 311 2.05 -3.16 19.58
N PHE A 312 1.80 -1.86 19.79
CA PHE A 312 2.86 -0.87 19.97
C PHE A 312 3.52 -0.99 21.35
N PHE A 313 4.84 -0.88 21.36
CA PHE A 313 5.66 -0.82 22.56
C PHE A 313 6.90 0.04 22.34
N TYR A 314 7.64 0.33 23.41
CA TYR A 314 8.62 1.42 23.43
C TYR A 314 9.90 1.01 24.15
N VAL A 315 11.03 1.56 23.69
CA VAL A 315 12.35 1.36 24.31
C VAL A 315 13.06 2.70 24.34
N GLY A 316 13.50 3.15 25.52
CA GLY A 316 14.05 4.50 25.66
C GLY A 316 14.18 4.98 27.10
N GLY A 317 14.08 6.29 27.28
CA GLY A 317 14.40 6.95 28.55
C GLY A 317 13.42 6.68 29.69
N ALA A 318 13.90 6.91 30.92
CA ALA A 318 13.14 6.68 32.16
C ALA A 318 12.00 7.69 32.44
N SER A 319 11.70 8.61 31.51
CA SER A 319 10.53 9.50 31.63
C SER A 319 9.19 8.81 31.33
N TYR A 320 9.19 7.77 30.47
CA TYR A 320 8.00 7.16 29.86
C TYR A 320 7.14 8.13 29.02
N MET A 321 7.63 9.34 28.73
CA MET A 321 6.83 10.44 28.18
C MET A 321 6.92 10.51 26.66
N ILE A 322 5.77 10.61 25.99
CA ILE A 322 5.71 10.60 24.52
C ILE A 322 6.36 11.82 23.86
N ALA A 323 6.46 12.97 24.55
CA ALA A 323 6.89 14.23 23.92
C ALA A 323 8.00 14.97 24.68
N SER A 324 7.88 15.06 26.02
CA SER A 324 8.71 15.79 27.00
C SER A 324 7.84 16.61 27.98
N TYR A 325 8.15 17.89 28.21
CA TYR A 325 7.55 18.75 29.23
C TYR A 325 7.52 20.22 28.74
N TYR A 326 6.70 21.05 29.37
CA TYR A 326 6.71 22.49 29.20
C TYR A 326 6.25 23.15 30.50
N ASP A 327 6.97 24.19 30.91
CA ASP A 327 6.81 24.86 32.21
C ASP A 327 6.80 23.91 33.42
N ASP A 328 5.65 23.65 34.06
CA ASP A 328 5.52 22.72 35.19
C ASP A 328 4.77 21.41 34.84
N TRP A 329 4.30 21.23 33.59
CA TRP A 329 3.57 20.03 33.14
C TRP A 329 4.35 19.15 32.14
N GLY A 330 4.03 17.85 32.15
CA GLY A 330 4.61 16.84 31.24
C GLY A 330 3.59 16.31 30.24
N SER A 331 4.08 15.67 29.18
CA SER A 331 3.22 14.93 28.25
C SER A 331 2.63 13.66 28.87
N PRO A 332 1.61 13.04 28.24
CA PRO A 332 1.18 11.70 28.58
C PRO A 332 2.36 10.72 28.68
N MET A 333 2.22 9.78 29.60
CA MET A 333 3.15 8.66 29.77
C MET A 333 2.54 7.40 29.17
N ILE A 334 3.39 6.55 28.60
CA ILE A 334 3.01 5.18 28.25
C ILE A 334 3.04 4.30 29.51
N GLU A 335 2.16 3.31 29.56
CA GLU A 335 2.12 2.32 30.64
C GLU A 335 3.39 1.45 30.68
N LYS A 336 3.80 1.08 31.90
CA LYS A 336 5.13 0.49 32.15
C LYS A 336 5.31 -0.93 31.59
N ASP A 337 4.21 -1.62 31.32
CA ASP A 337 4.19 -2.94 30.68
C ASP A 337 4.43 -2.86 29.15
N ARG A 338 4.34 -1.65 28.56
CA ARG A 338 4.64 -1.38 27.14
C ARG A 338 5.91 -0.57 26.91
N TRP A 339 6.70 -0.26 27.95
CA TRP A 339 7.88 0.62 27.83
C TRP A 339 9.09 0.12 28.63
N TRP A 340 10.14 -0.30 27.92
CA TRP A 340 11.42 -0.71 28.49
C TRP A 340 12.31 0.51 28.74
N ALA A 341 12.19 1.04 29.97
CA ALA A 341 12.83 2.27 30.42
C ALA A 341 14.29 2.06 30.86
N TYR A 342 15.18 2.93 30.38
CA TYR A 342 16.60 2.96 30.73
C TYR A 342 17.04 4.33 31.30
N ASP A 343 17.83 4.31 32.37
CA ASP A 343 18.49 5.50 32.92
C ASP A 343 19.83 5.72 32.20
N PHE A 344 19.77 6.15 30.94
CA PHE A 344 20.97 6.40 30.13
C PHE A 344 21.76 7.65 30.56
N TYR A 345 21.23 8.46 31.48
CA TYR A 345 22.02 9.50 32.14
C TYR A 345 23.11 8.85 33.01
N LYS A 346 22.74 7.90 33.87
CA LYS A 346 23.63 7.30 34.88
C LYS A 346 24.27 5.98 34.44
N LYS A 347 23.65 5.22 33.54
CA LYS A 347 24.10 3.89 33.11
C LYS A 347 24.83 3.92 31.77
N ARG A 348 25.89 3.12 31.66
CA ARG A 348 26.43 2.65 30.37
C ARG A 348 25.38 1.78 29.67
N GLY A 349 25.49 1.62 28.35
CA GLY A 349 24.61 0.75 27.58
C GLY A 349 24.75 -0.71 27.99
N SER A 350 23.72 -1.50 27.71
CA SER A 350 23.73 -2.94 28.00
C SER A 350 24.86 -3.67 27.26
N ASN A 351 25.33 -4.78 27.84
CA ASN A 351 26.48 -5.56 27.36
C ASN A 351 27.74 -4.72 27.11
N ASP A 352 27.87 -3.65 27.91
CA ASP A 352 28.91 -2.63 27.89
C ASP A 352 29.04 -1.83 26.57
N ASN A 353 28.01 -1.87 25.73
CA ASN A 353 27.92 -1.18 24.44
C ASN A 353 27.34 0.23 24.62
N GLY A 354 28.18 1.18 25.05
CA GLY A 354 27.86 2.60 25.12
C GLY A 354 28.27 3.29 26.43
N ALA A 355 28.96 4.43 26.36
CA ALA A 355 29.20 5.27 27.53
C ALA A 355 27.90 5.86 28.10
N ALA A 356 27.87 6.05 29.43
CA ALA A 356 26.79 6.78 30.08
C ALA A 356 26.70 8.21 29.52
N LYS A 357 25.49 8.65 29.19
CA LYS A 357 25.32 9.87 28.39
C LYS A 357 25.45 11.15 29.24
N GLY A 358 25.09 11.10 30.52
CA GLY A 358 25.43 12.14 31.51
C GLY A 358 24.90 13.55 31.22
N GLY A 359 23.84 13.68 30.41
CA GLY A 359 23.25 14.96 30.01
C GLY A 359 22.92 15.05 28.52
N SER A 360 23.68 14.35 27.67
CA SER A 360 23.34 14.20 26.24
C SER A 360 22.32 13.09 26.02
N GLY A 361 21.73 13.05 24.82
CA GLY A 361 20.83 11.99 24.43
C GLY A 361 21.45 10.62 24.10
N ILE A 362 20.56 9.69 23.71
CA ILE A 362 20.84 8.43 22.98
C ILE A 362 20.77 8.58 21.46
N PHE A 363 20.35 9.74 20.98
CA PHE A 363 20.38 10.16 19.57
C PHE A 363 21.24 11.42 19.38
N ASN A 364 21.58 11.70 18.13
CA ASN A 364 22.18 12.97 17.69
C ASN A 364 21.07 13.96 17.28
N ASN A 365 21.22 15.23 17.64
CA ASN A 365 20.32 16.33 17.28
C ASN A 365 20.74 16.96 15.93
N LEU A 366 19.79 17.49 15.14
CA LEU A 366 20.09 18.05 13.80
C LEU A 366 20.60 19.49 13.91
N ASN A 367 21.89 19.68 13.63
CA ASN A 367 22.52 20.98 13.81
C ASN A 367 21.93 22.09 12.93
N SER A 368 22.20 23.34 13.30
CA SER A 368 21.58 24.52 12.69
C SER A 368 22.00 24.80 11.24
N ASP A 369 23.10 24.23 10.74
CA ASP A 369 23.49 24.24 9.31
C ASP A 369 23.47 22.81 8.75
N LYS A 370 22.24 22.37 8.43
CA LYS A 370 21.75 21.03 8.00
C LYS A 370 22.62 20.21 7.03
N LYS A 371 23.67 20.79 6.47
CA LYS A 371 24.57 20.22 5.46
C LYS A 371 25.60 19.25 6.05
N THR A 372 25.82 19.27 7.37
CA THR A 372 26.97 18.60 8.00
C THR A 372 26.64 17.33 8.80
N ASN A 373 25.45 17.18 9.39
CA ASN A 373 25.02 15.90 9.98
C ASN A 373 25.06 14.77 8.92
N VAL A 374 25.82 13.72 9.21
CA VAL A 374 25.71 12.40 8.56
C VAL A 374 24.44 11.70 9.05
N PRO A 375 23.80 10.81 8.27
CA PRO A 375 22.71 9.99 8.80
C PRO A 375 23.14 9.11 9.98
N ASP A 376 22.33 9.14 11.02
CA ASP A 376 22.39 8.31 12.23
C ASP A 376 21.50 7.06 12.05
N GLY A 377 21.67 6.05 12.91
CA GLY A 377 21.05 4.73 12.75
C GLY A 377 20.31 4.22 13.98
N ILE A 378 19.28 3.40 13.75
CA ILE A 378 18.52 2.67 14.76
C ILE A 378 18.33 1.23 14.27
N ALA A 379 18.70 0.24 15.08
CA ALA A 379 18.51 -1.17 14.77
C ALA A 379 17.90 -1.96 15.92
N VAL A 380 17.05 -2.93 15.59
CA VAL A 380 16.49 -3.93 16.49
C VAL A 380 17.21 -5.26 16.24
N PHE A 381 17.64 -5.93 17.29
CA PHE A 381 18.29 -7.24 17.22
C PHE A 381 17.57 -8.27 18.06
N LYS A 382 17.68 -9.53 17.65
CA LYS A 382 17.20 -10.71 18.37
C LYS A 382 18.36 -11.33 19.15
N GLY A 383 18.16 -11.61 20.43
CA GLY A 383 19.25 -11.76 21.40
C GLY A 383 19.81 -10.41 21.84
N VAL A 384 20.80 -10.46 22.74
CA VAL A 384 21.48 -9.28 23.33
C VAL A 384 23.01 -9.33 23.19
N ASP A 385 23.57 -10.52 22.98
CA ASP A 385 25.00 -10.75 22.71
C ASP A 385 25.36 -10.40 21.27
N ILE A 386 25.24 -9.11 20.93
CA ILE A 386 25.50 -8.61 19.58
C ILE A 386 27.00 -8.55 19.31
N ASP A 387 27.38 -8.89 18.08
CA ASP A 387 28.71 -8.66 17.49
C ASP A 387 28.59 -7.87 16.17
N LYS A 388 29.73 -7.53 15.56
CA LYS A 388 29.77 -6.74 14.31
C LYS A 388 29.31 -7.47 13.05
N ASN A 389 29.07 -8.77 13.12
CA ASN A 389 28.57 -9.60 12.02
C ASN A 389 27.06 -9.87 12.16
N THR A 390 26.49 -9.56 13.33
CA THR A 390 25.10 -9.80 13.66
C THR A 390 24.20 -8.87 12.83
N VAL A 391 23.27 -9.46 12.08
CA VAL A 391 22.36 -8.74 11.18
C VAL A 391 21.11 -8.26 11.96
N PRO A 392 20.66 -7.01 11.78
CA PRO A 392 19.42 -6.53 12.39
C PRO A 392 18.18 -7.36 12.00
N GLN A 393 17.20 -7.42 12.91
CA GLN A 393 15.83 -7.81 12.59
C GLN A 393 15.12 -6.73 11.78
N ASP A 394 15.30 -5.47 12.16
CA ASP A 394 14.86 -4.30 11.41
C ASP A 394 15.81 -3.12 11.68
N VAL A 395 15.88 -2.19 10.74
CA VAL A 395 16.82 -1.06 10.76
C VAL A 395 16.22 0.16 10.05
N VAL A 396 16.47 1.35 10.60
CA VAL A 396 16.11 2.64 10.02
C VAL A 396 17.25 3.63 10.22
N PHE A 397 17.57 4.41 9.18
CA PHE A 397 18.48 5.56 9.28
C PHE A 397 17.71 6.88 9.23
N TYR A 398 18.23 7.91 9.88
CA TYR A 398 17.62 9.25 9.93
C TYR A 398 18.69 10.36 9.96
N GLY A 399 18.31 11.63 9.76
CA GLY A 399 19.18 12.77 10.04
C GLY A 399 19.43 13.69 8.84
N GLY A 400 20.70 14.07 8.64
CA GLY A 400 21.16 15.08 7.67
C GLY A 400 21.65 14.52 6.34
N GLU A 401 22.05 15.40 5.42
CA GLU A 401 22.38 15.06 4.02
C GLU A 401 23.88 14.84 3.74
N SER A 402 24.73 14.85 4.77
CA SER A 402 26.16 14.63 4.57
C SER A 402 26.48 13.14 4.30
N PRO A 403 27.40 12.82 3.36
CA PRO A 403 27.68 11.45 2.99
C PRO A 403 28.36 10.66 4.11
N ILE A 404 27.84 9.47 4.42
CA ILE A 404 28.46 8.51 5.34
C ILE A 404 29.77 7.97 4.75
N ARG A 405 30.87 8.05 5.53
CA ARG A 405 32.16 7.47 5.12
C ARG A 405 32.06 5.95 5.07
N LYS A 406 33.04 5.24 4.51
CA LYS A 406 32.97 3.77 4.42
C LYS A 406 33.20 3.10 5.78
N GLU A 407 34.03 3.73 6.59
CA GLU A 407 34.43 3.35 7.94
C GLU A 407 33.35 3.61 9.02
N ASP A 408 32.28 4.36 8.71
CA ASP A 408 31.18 4.65 9.66
C ASP A 408 29.91 3.82 9.37
N ARG A 409 29.96 2.86 8.43
CA ARG A 409 28.75 2.20 7.92
C ARG A 409 28.29 1.07 8.81
N TYR A 410 27.01 1.09 9.14
CA TYR A 410 26.33 0.03 9.86
C TYR A 410 25.75 -1.03 8.92
N LEU A 411 25.67 -2.28 9.39
CA LEU A 411 24.99 -3.37 8.68
C LEU A 411 23.49 -3.09 8.56
N ILE A 412 22.93 -3.41 7.39
CA ILE A 412 21.50 -3.40 7.12
C ILE A 412 20.90 -4.81 7.20
N THR A 413 19.58 -4.90 6.98
CA THR A 413 18.85 -6.16 6.74
C THR A 413 17.92 -5.98 5.53
N ASP A 414 17.34 -7.05 5.00
CA ASP A 414 16.32 -6.95 3.96
C ASP A 414 15.00 -6.45 4.58
N ASN A 415 14.54 -5.27 4.14
CA ASN A 415 13.23 -4.72 4.49
C ASN A 415 12.68 -3.83 3.35
N ASP A 416 11.71 -2.99 3.65
CA ASP A 416 11.08 -2.02 2.75
C ASP A 416 11.99 -0.87 2.29
N LEU A 417 13.05 -0.58 3.05
CA LEU A 417 13.95 0.57 2.84
C LEU A 417 15.32 0.15 2.28
N TYR A 418 15.77 -1.07 2.59
CA TYR A 418 17.13 -1.56 2.33
C TYR A 418 17.14 -3.01 1.84
N ARG A 419 18.17 -3.36 1.06
CA ARG A 419 18.35 -4.69 0.47
C ARG A 419 19.80 -5.11 0.57
N THR A 420 20.09 -6.25 1.18
CA THR A 420 21.45 -6.79 1.35
C THR A 420 22.10 -7.23 0.03
N VAL A 421 21.30 -7.45 -1.01
CA VAL A 421 21.73 -7.83 -2.36
C VAL A 421 20.96 -6.99 -3.39
N ASN A 422 21.63 -6.51 -4.44
CA ASN A 422 20.98 -5.72 -5.50
C ASN A 422 20.30 -6.60 -6.57
N SER A 423 19.60 -5.98 -7.53
CA SER A 423 18.89 -6.66 -8.62
C SER A 423 19.77 -7.42 -9.63
N LYS A 424 21.10 -7.36 -9.50
CA LYS A 424 22.07 -8.17 -10.27
C LYS A 424 22.67 -9.34 -9.48
N GLY A 425 22.30 -9.49 -8.20
CA GLY A 425 22.91 -10.47 -7.30
C GLY A 425 24.20 -9.99 -6.62
N GLU A 426 24.56 -8.70 -6.74
CA GLU A 426 25.77 -8.15 -6.12
C GLU A 426 25.50 -7.76 -4.65
N PRO A 427 26.33 -8.16 -3.67
CA PRO A 427 26.16 -7.78 -2.27
C PRO A 427 26.31 -6.28 -2.01
N GLN A 428 25.45 -5.74 -1.17
CA GLN A 428 25.47 -4.36 -0.65
C GLN A 428 25.02 -4.35 0.83
N PRO A 429 25.78 -4.99 1.75
CA PRO A 429 25.31 -5.28 3.11
C PRO A 429 25.33 -4.10 4.09
N TYR A 430 25.78 -2.91 3.67
CA TYR A 430 25.87 -1.72 4.52
C TYR A 430 24.97 -0.58 4.05
N PHE A 431 24.58 0.31 4.99
CA PHE A 431 23.98 1.59 4.64
C PHE A 431 24.97 2.47 3.87
N GLY A 432 24.52 3.08 2.78
CA GLY A 432 25.35 3.80 1.81
C GLY A 432 26.02 2.92 0.74
N ASP A 433 25.83 1.61 0.74
CA ASP A 433 26.18 0.75 -0.40
C ASP A 433 25.07 0.75 -1.45
N GLY A 434 25.44 0.89 -2.73
CA GLY A 434 24.52 0.72 -3.87
C GLY A 434 23.22 1.53 -3.76
N THR A 435 22.10 0.84 -3.58
CA THR A 435 20.76 1.45 -3.44
C THR A 435 20.38 1.85 -2.01
N ASN A 436 21.15 1.45 -1.01
CA ASN A 436 20.77 1.53 0.40
C ASN A 436 21.05 2.92 1.00
N THR A 437 20.46 3.96 0.42
CA THR A 437 20.74 5.38 0.73
C THR A 437 19.55 6.13 1.32
N TRP A 438 18.42 5.46 1.58
CA TRP A 438 17.23 6.06 2.18
C TRP A 438 17.42 6.38 3.66
N PHE A 439 16.97 7.56 4.10
CA PHE A 439 16.90 7.91 5.52
C PHE A 439 15.76 8.90 5.79
N ALA A 440 15.18 8.83 6.99
CA ALA A 440 14.16 9.77 7.45
C ALA A 440 14.76 11.15 7.75
N LYS A 441 14.08 12.24 7.37
CA LYS A 441 14.53 13.59 7.74
C LYS A 441 14.26 13.85 9.22
N GLN A 442 15.17 14.56 9.88
CA GLN A 442 15.02 14.99 11.27
C GLN A 442 14.42 16.41 11.36
N GLY A 443 13.80 16.71 12.51
CA GLY A 443 13.34 18.06 12.85
C GLY A 443 14.49 19.05 13.00
N HIS A 444 14.17 20.31 13.31
CA HIS A 444 15.19 21.25 13.79
C HIS A 444 15.58 20.93 15.25
N ASN A 445 16.80 21.31 15.65
CA ASN A 445 17.25 21.34 17.05
C ASN A 445 16.17 21.89 18.01
N ASP A 446 15.91 21.17 19.11
CA ASP A 446 15.00 21.60 20.19
C ASP A 446 13.59 21.98 19.68
N ASP A 447 13.08 21.25 18.68
CA ASP A 447 11.76 21.51 18.08
C ASP A 447 10.68 20.49 18.50
N GLY A 448 11.05 19.41 19.20
CA GLY A 448 10.11 18.40 19.70
C GLY A 448 9.47 17.58 18.58
N CYS A 449 10.25 17.19 17.57
CA CYS A 449 9.74 16.43 16.43
C CYS A 449 9.87 14.92 16.65
N TYR A 450 8.72 14.26 16.79
CA TYR A 450 8.61 12.82 16.61
C TYR A 450 8.79 12.49 15.12
N ILE A 451 9.61 11.49 14.82
CA ILE A 451 9.79 10.96 13.46
C ILE A 451 8.87 9.75 13.35
N MET A 452 7.72 9.96 12.72
CA MET A 452 6.71 8.94 12.47
C MET A 452 7.08 8.16 11.21
N MET A 453 7.13 6.83 11.28
CA MET A 453 7.37 5.97 10.13
C MET A 453 6.04 5.31 9.74
N GLY A 454 5.49 5.67 8.58
CA GLY A 454 4.18 5.19 8.13
C GLY A 454 4.26 4.22 6.97
N GLY A 455 3.89 2.95 7.20
CA GLY A 455 3.73 1.91 6.19
C GLY A 455 2.64 0.90 6.57
N GLU A 456 2.49 -0.16 5.79
CA GLU A 456 1.60 -1.30 6.09
C GLU A 456 2.43 -2.58 6.07
N VAL A 457 2.36 -3.37 7.15
CA VAL A 457 3.27 -4.51 7.40
C VAL A 457 2.50 -5.74 7.84
N THR A 458 2.93 -6.91 7.37
CA THR A 458 2.39 -8.22 7.74
C THR A 458 3.36 -8.96 8.66
N THR A 459 3.30 -10.29 8.71
CA THR A 459 4.31 -11.13 9.38
C THR A 459 5.54 -11.43 8.50
N THR A 460 5.52 -11.11 7.20
CA THR A 460 6.58 -11.51 6.25
C THR A 460 6.93 -10.47 5.17
N GLU A 461 6.09 -9.48 4.95
CA GLU A 461 6.25 -8.44 3.94
C GLU A 461 5.66 -7.08 4.36
N TRP A 462 6.20 -6.00 3.80
CA TRP A 462 5.54 -4.70 3.76
C TRP A 462 4.65 -4.58 2.52
N LEU A 463 3.36 -4.28 2.74
CA LEU A 463 2.39 -4.00 1.68
C LEU A 463 2.51 -2.55 1.17
N LYS A 464 2.97 -1.65 2.05
CA LYS A 464 3.35 -0.27 1.71
C LYS A 464 4.65 0.08 2.44
N PRO A 465 5.72 0.53 1.76
CA PRO A 465 6.98 0.89 2.39
C PRO A 465 6.82 2.07 3.34
N ARG A 466 7.66 2.16 4.37
CA ARG A 466 7.63 3.24 5.35
C ARG A 466 7.99 4.58 4.72
N VAL A 467 7.19 5.59 5.02
CA VAL A 467 7.49 6.99 4.76
C VAL A 467 7.73 7.69 6.10
N GLY A 468 8.94 8.23 6.29
CA GLY A 468 9.28 9.07 7.44
C GLY A 468 8.63 10.45 7.33
N LYS A 469 7.77 10.80 8.29
CA LYS A 469 7.13 12.12 8.44
C LYS A 469 7.56 12.77 9.75
N LEU A 470 7.77 14.10 9.73
CA LEU A 470 7.97 14.89 10.94
C LEU A 470 6.63 15.25 11.56
N TYR A 471 6.37 14.72 12.75
CA TYR A 471 5.20 15.06 13.56
C TYR A 471 5.64 15.89 14.77
N LYS A 472 5.17 17.14 14.87
CA LYS A 472 5.63 18.06 15.91
C LYS A 472 4.84 17.83 17.21
N LEU A 473 5.48 17.19 18.17
CA LEU A 473 4.88 16.66 19.39
C LEU A 473 5.45 17.41 20.61
N ASN A 474 4.71 18.41 21.12
CA ASN A 474 5.15 19.22 22.25
C ASN A 474 3.97 19.76 23.07
N VAL A 475 4.09 19.77 24.40
CA VAL A 475 3.03 20.19 25.34
C VAL A 475 2.91 21.71 25.54
N LYS A 476 3.35 22.54 24.58
CA LYS A 476 3.30 24.01 24.74
C LYS A 476 1.88 24.55 24.88
N GLY A 477 0.87 23.84 24.38
CA GLY A 477 -0.54 24.19 24.52
C GLY A 477 -1.21 23.73 25.81
N GLY A 478 -0.49 23.04 26.70
CA GLY A 478 -1.03 22.29 27.84
C GLY A 478 -0.73 20.79 27.73
N PRO A 479 -0.84 20.01 28.81
CA PRO A 479 -0.62 18.55 28.77
C PRO A 479 -1.59 17.83 27.82
N GLU A 480 -2.78 18.38 27.59
CA GLU A 480 -3.81 17.90 26.68
C GLU A 480 -3.55 18.23 25.19
N SER A 481 -2.51 19.01 24.88
CA SER A 481 -2.17 19.38 23.49
C SER A 481 -1.43 18.29 22.70
N VAL A 482 -1.17 17.13 23.33
CA VAL A 482 -0.69 15.90 22.69
C VAL A 482 -1.33 14.67 23.35
N SER A 483 -1.49 13.59 22.60
CA SER A 483 -2.10 12.33 23.02
C SER A 483 -1.32 11.12 22.52
N VAL A 484 -1.46 9.97 23.18
CA VAL A 484 -0.87 8.70 22.70
C VAL A 484 -1.47 8.29 21.34
N SER A 485 -2.72 8.68 21.05
CA SER A 485 -3.35 8.52 19.73
C SER A 485 -2.54 9.13 18.59
N ASP A 486 -1.77 10.19 18.87
CA ASP A 486 -1.06 10.97 17.86
C ASP A 486 0.12 10.19 17.28
N ILE A 487 0.56 9.14 17.98
CA ILE A 487 1.64 8.23 17.56
C ILE A 487 1.19 6.76 17.44
N GLU A 488 0.03 6.36 17.99
CA GLU A 488 -0.51 4.98 17.88
C GLU A 488 -1.72 4.83 16.94
N ALA A 489 -2.39 5.92 16.55
CA ALA A 489 -3.65 5.87 15.79
C ALA A 489 -3.85 6.99 14.74
N ALA A 490 -2.89 7.90 14.57
CA ALA A 490 -2.97 9.00 13.62
C ALA A 490 -2.76 8.55 12.16
N GLU A 491 -3.21 9.37 11.20
CA GLU A 491 -3.02 9.11 9.77
C GLU A 491 -1.52 9.08 9.39
N GLY A 492 -1.04 7.91 8.98
CA GLY A 492 0.37 7.70 8.63
C GLY A 492 1.22 7.12 9.76
N VAL A 493 0.62 6.65 10.86
CA VAL A 493 1.24 5.64 11.72
C VAL A 493 1.33 4.30 10.96
N THR A 494 2.34 3.46 11.25
CA THR A 494 2.44 2.13 10.62
C THR A 494 1.32 1.20 11.10
N VAL A 495 0.68 0.47 10.17
CA VAL A 495 -0.43 -0.44 10.47
C VAL A 495 0.02 -1.89 10.29
N PHE A 496 -0.24 -2.75 11.29
CA PHE A 496 -0.15 -4.20 11.12
C PHE A 496 -1.40 -4.71 10.37
N VAL A 497 -1.17 -5.50 9.32
CA VAL A 497 -2.20 -6.15 8.51
C VAL A 497 -2.08 -7.65 8.68
N ASP A 498 -3.10 -8.27 9.28
CA ASP A 498 -3.22 -9.73 9.36
C ASP A 498 -3.76 -10.24 8.02
N LYS A 499 -2.95 -11.07 7.33
CA LYS A 499 -3.30 -11.82 6.12
C LYS A 499 -3.51 -13.29 6.49
#